data_AF-A0A4R3J4E0-F1
#
_entry.id   AF-A0A4R3J4E0-F1
#
_cell.length_a   1.000
_cell.length_b   1.000
_cell.length_c   1.000
_cell.angle_alpha   90.00
_cell.angle_beta   90.00
_cell.angle_gamma   90.00
#
_symmetry.space_group_name_H-M   'P 1'
#
loop_
_entity.id
_entity.type
_entity.pdbx_description
1 polymer ?
#
loop_
_entity_poly.entity_id
_entity_poly.type
_entity_poly.pdbx_seq_one_letter_code
_entity_poly.pdbx_strand_id
1 'polypeptide(L)'
;MKRNIIRTTEWKKLYPIKKGIIVSVWLFAVIILYAGFRGLIEDHDLKTIVVIILDGAILVKSFRPVKNYLFTRYHCVPVFNQIFTKKELEELFEGEVFRKMTGSMENPLNSPDLLESENWFCIHGKFISKNMTIIGRAWVAASLNNRDITSVKIFYMTGQYLEVKAGYSWKVSTIQSFNRLLWEKYQIIPVKVFSRDYERISTILKNTYDRMKTEKDLCEKEFVRYLLEDGADSKALFWSEIPGFQLPGENK
;
A
#
# COMPACT_ATOMS: atom_id res chain seq x y z
N MET A 1 -8.71 -28.21 3.30
CA MET A 1 -7.96 -27.11 2.64
C MET A 1 -8.23 -25.81 3.39
N LYS A 2 -7.28 -25.34 4.21
CA LYS A 2 -7.40 -24.07 4.95
C LYS A 2 -7.53 -22.94 3.92
N ARG A 3 -8.58 -22.10 4.02
CA ARG A 3 -8.74 -20.97 3.08
C ARG A 3 -7.68 -19.92 3.39
N ASN A 4 -6.79 -19.64 2.45
CA ASN A 4 -5.80 -18.58 2.62
C ASN A 4 -6.49 -17.21 2.72
N ILE A 5 -6.10 -16.41 3.71
CA ILE A 5 -6.73 -15.13 4.05
C ILE A 5 -6.51 -14.08 2.97
N ILE A 6 -5.32 -14.08 2.34
CA ILE A 6 -5.00 -13.21 1.21
C ILE A 6 -5.96 -13.49 0.06
N ARG A 7 -6.08 -14.76 -0.35
CA ARG A 7 -6.98 -15.17 -1.44
C ARG A 7 -8.42 -14.77 -1.13
N THR A 8 -8.88 -15.05 0.08
CA THR A 8 -10.26 -14.72 0.50
C THR A 8 -10.51 -13.21 0.44
N THR A 9 -9.56 -12.40 0.89
CA THR A 9 -9.67 -10.93 0.90
C THR A 9 -9.63 -10.36 -0.52
N GLU A 10 -8.76 -10.91 -1.38
CA GLU A 10 -8.64 -10.52 -2.78
C GLU A 10 -9.96 -10.74 -3.54
N TRP A 11 -10.60 -11.89 -3.32
CA TRP A 11 -11.91 -12.23 -3.89
C TRP A 11 -13.05 -11.39 -3.32
N LYS A 12 -13.08 -11.14 -2.01
CA LYS A 12 -14.08 -10.25 -1.38
C LYS A 12 -14.06 -8.83 -1.97
N LYS A 13 -12.88 -8.33 -2.35
CA LYS A 13 -12.73 -7.01 -3.00
C LYS A 13 -12.96 -7.04 -4.51
N LEU A 14 -13.28 -8.22 -5.05
CA LEU A 14 -13.54 -8.49 -6.47
C LEU A 14 -12.34 -8.07 -7.36
N TYR A 15 -11.11 -8.08 -6.82
CA TYR A 15 -9.94 -7.72 -7.60
C TYR A 15 -9.72 -8.62 -8.82
N PRO A 16 -9.91 -9.95 -8.75
CA PRO A 16 -9.81 -10.81 -9.93
C PRO A 16 -10.81 -10.43 -11.04
N ILE A 17 -12.03 -10.07 -10.66
CA ILE A 17 -13.08 -9.64 -11.61
C ILE A 17 -12.71 -8.28 -12.22
N LYS A 18 -12.26 -7.33 -11.40
CA LYS A 18 -11.80 -6.01 -11.86
C LYS A 18 -10.67 -6.13 -12.87
N LYS A 19 -9.72 -7.06 -12.68
CA LYS A 19 -8.67 -7.36 -13.66
C LYS A 19 -9.25 -7.79 -15.00
N GLY A 20 -10.21 -8.72 -14.99
CA GLY A 20 -10.89 -9.18 -16.19
C GLY A 20 -11.61 -8.05 -16.93
N ILE A 21 -12.35 -7.20 -16.20
CA ILE A 21 -13.06 -6.05 -16.78
C ILE A 21 -12.06 -5.07 -17.42
N ILE A 22 -10.98 -4.71 -16.71
CA ILE A 22 -9.97 -3.77 -17.23
C ILE A 22 -9.32 -4.31 -18.52
N VAL A 23 -8.99 -5.61 -18.56
CA VAL A 23 -8.44 -6.25 -19.78
C VAL A 23 -9.46 -6.24 -20.89
N SER A 24 -10.71 -6.60 -20.62
CA SER A 24 -11.77 -6.66 -21.62
C SER A 24 -12.03 -5.27 -22.22
N VAL A 25 -12.12 -4.22 -21.40
CA VAL A 25 -12.28 -2.84 -21.86
C VAL A 25 -11.06 -2.38 -22.66
N TRP A 26 -9.86 -2.70 -22.21
CA TRP A 26 -8.64 -2.32 -22.93
C TRP A 26 -8.52 -3.02 -24.29
N LEU A 27 -8.81 -4.32 -24.35
CA LEU A 27 -8.84 -5.09 -25.60
C LEU A 27 -9.93 -4.59 -26.56
N PHE A 28 -11.10 -4.23 -26.03
CA PHE A 28 -12.17 -3.65 -26.83
C PHE A 28 -11.74 -2.32 -27.48
N ALA A 29 -11.05 -1.46 -26.73
CA ALA A 29 -10.48 -0.22 -27.28
C ALA A 29 -9.43 -0.49 -28.39
N VAL A 30 -8.59 -1.51 -28.23
CA VAL A 30 -7.64 -1.95 -29.28
C VAL A 30 -8.39 -2.35 -30.56
N ILE A 31 -9.50 -3.09 -30.43
CA ILE A 31 -10.30 -3.55 -31.58
C ILE A 31 -10.96 -2.36 -32.30
N ILE A 32 -11.53 -1.41 -31.55
CA ILE A 32 -12.11 -0.19 -32.14
C ILE A 32 -11.05 0.58 -32.93
N LEU A 33 -9.84 0.74 -32.35
CA LEU A 33 -8.75 1.45 -33.01
C LEU A 33 -8.29 0.74 -34.28
N TYR A 34 -8.23 -0.59 -34.27
CA TYR A 34 -7.93 -1.38 -35.46
C TYR A 34 -9.01 -1.26 -36.55
N ALA A 35 -10.29 -1.29 -36.17
CA ALA A 35 -11.39 -1.10 -37.11
C ALA A 35 -11.38 0.31 -37.72
N GLY A 36 -11.09 1.34 -36.92
CA GLY A 36 -10.89 2.71 -37.39
C GLY A 36 -9.73 2.82 -38.38
N PHE A 37 -8.60 2.15 -38.09
CA PHE A 37 -7.46 2.09 -39.01
C PHE A 37 -7.81 1.41 -40.35
N ARG A 38 -8.66 0.37 -40.32
CA ARG A 38 -9.13 -0.29 -41.54
C ARG A 38 -10.03 0.63 -42.38
N GLY A 39 -10.99 1.32 -41.77
CA GLY A 39 -11.83 2.30 -42.46
C GLY A 39 -11.05 3.49 -43.00
N LEU A 40 -9.95 3.87 -42.33
CA LEU A 40 -9.06 4.93 -42.79
C LEU A 40 -8.39 4.62 -44.14
N ILE A 41 -8.04 3.35 -44.38
CA ILE A 41 -7.45 2.90 -45.66
C ILE A 41 -8.46 3.04 -46.80
N GLU A 42 -9.77 3.02 -46.51
CA GLU A 42 -10.84 3.08 -47.51
C GLU A 42 -11.25 4.53 -47.84
N ASP A 43 -11.36 5.42 -46.84
CA ASP A 43 -11.94 6.78 -47.05
C ASP A 43 -10.92 7.94 -47.10
N HIS A 44 -9.65 7.73 -46.71
CA HIS A 44 -8.59 8.76 -46.71
C HIS A 44 -8.93 10.12 -46.07
N ASP A 45 -9.85 10.18 -45.10
CA ASP A 45 -10.26 11.42 -44.43
C ASP A 45 -9.27 11.89 -43.35
N LEU A 46 -8.75 13.11 -43.49
CA LEU A 46 -7.83 13.75 -42.56
C LEU A 46 -8.35 13.85 -41.12
N LYS A 47 -9.66 14.05 -40.91
CA LYS A 47 -10.23 14.11 -39.54
C LYS A 47 -10.14 12.75 -38.86
N THR A 48 -10.44 11.69 -39.61
CA THR A 48 -10.33 10.30 -39.14
C THR A 48 -8.88 9.94 -38.78
N ILE A 49 -7.89 10.42 -39.54
CA ILE A 49 -6.46 10.22 -39.24
C ILE A 49 -6.10 10.81 -37.86
N VAL A 50 -6.50 12.06 -37.60
CA VAL A 50 -6.15 12.77 -36.36
C VAL A 50 -6.75 12.08 -35.14
N VAL A 51 -7.99 11.61 -35.23
CA VAL A 51 -8.67 10.88 -34.14
C VAL A 51 -7.94 9.57 -33.80
N ILE A 52 -7.55 8.78 -34.82
CA ILE A 52 -6.85 7.51 -34.62
C ILE A 52 -5.48 7.72 -33.95
N ILE A 53 -4.75 8.78 -34.33
CA ILE A 53 -3.44 9.09 -33.72
C ILE A 53 -3.62 9.46 -32.25
N LEU A 54 -4.62 10.28 -31.91
CA LEU A 54 -4.91 10.68 -30.53
C LEU A 54 -5.33 9.49 -29.68
N ASP A 55 -6.27 8.67 -30.17
CA ASP A 55 -6.74 7.46 -29.47
C ASP A 55 -5.61 6.44 -29.30
N GLY A 56 -4.74 6.29 -30.30
CA GLY A 56 -3.56 5.43 -30.24
C GLY A 56 -2.58 5.88 -29.16
N ALA A 57 -2.32 7.17 -29.06
CA ALA A 57 -1.46 7.73 -28.01
C ALA A 57 -2.03 7.49 -26.60
N ILE A 58 -3.34 7.64 -26.42
CA ILE A 58 -4.03 7.33 -25.16
C ILE A 58 -3.89 5.84 -24.83
N LEU A 59 -4.09 4.97 -25.82
CA LEU A 59 -4.02 3.52 -25.65
C LEU A 59 -2.62 3.06 -25.26
N VAL A 60 -1.58 3.58 -25.91
CA VAL A 60 -0.17 3.32 -25.55
C VAL A 60 0.13 3.81 -24.14
N LYS A 61 -0.33 5.02 -23.77
CA LYS A 61 -0.15 5.55 -22.41
C LYS A 61 -0.86 4.69 -21.35
N SER A 62 -2.02 4.14 -21.67
CA SER A 62 -2.80 3.26 -20.79
C SER A 62 -2.21 1.85 -20.64
N PHE A 63 -1.34 1.41 -21.54
CA PHE A 63 -0.73 0.08 -21.47
C PHE A 63 0.07 -0.13 -20.19
N ARG A 64 0.89 0.85 -19.79
CA ARG A 64 1.72 0.76 -18.58
C ARG A 64 0.88 0.56 -17.29
N PRO A 65 -0.16 1.37 -17.00
CA PRO A 65 -0.99 1.14 -15.82
C PRO A 65 -1.80 -0.17 -15.90
N VAL A 66 -2.33 -0.55 -17.07
CA VAL A 66 -3.05 -1.82 -17.25
C VAL A 66 -2.14 -3.02 -16.99
N LYS A 67 -0.94 -3.01 -17.58
CA LYS A 67 0.11 -4.00 -17.35
C LYS A 67 0.43 -4.10 -15.86
N ASN A 68 0.73 -2.98 -15.20
CA ASN A 68 1.06 -2.98 -13.78
C ASN A 68 -0.09 -3.55 -12.91
N TYR A 69 -1.33 -3.21 -13.23
CA TYR A 69 -2.51 -3.72 -12.52
C TYR A 69 -2.64 -5.24 -12.65
N LEU A 70 -2.41 -5.79 -13.85
CA LEU A 70 -2.52 -7.23 -14.11
C LEU A 70 -1.42 -8.04 -13.46
N PHE A 71 -0.18 -7.56 -13.57
CA PHE A 71 1.00 -8.24 -13.01
C PHE A 71 1.11 -8.11 -11.48
N THR A 72 0.30 -7.24 -10.86
CA THR A 72 0.18 -7.20 -9.40
C THR A 72 -0.36 -8.53 -8.90
N ARG A 73 0.42 -9.29 -8.11
CA ARG A 73 0.04 -10.64 -7.66
C ARG A 73 -1.20 -10.61 -6.76
N TYR A 74 -1.14 -9.86 -5.67
CA TYR A 74 -2.23 -9.66 -4.72
C TYR A 74 -2.41 -8.18 -4.40
N HIS A 75 -3.48 -7.53 -4.85
CA HIS A 75 -3.68 -6.12 -4.58
C HIS A 75 -3.76 -5.80 -3.08
N CYS A 76 -4.16 -6.76 -2.25
CA CYS A 76 -4.18 -6.61 -0.80
C CYS A 76 -2.78 -6.49 -0.15
N VAL A 77 -1.67 -6.82 -0.83
CA VAL A 77 -0.30 -6.75 -0.25
C VAL A 77 0.67 -5.98 -1.16
N PRO A 78 0.50 -4.65 -1.33
CA PRO A 78 1.13 -3.89 -2.41
C PRO A 78 2.66 -3.87 -2.37
N VAL A 79 3.27 -3.69 -1.19
CA VAL A 79 4.72 -3.57 -1.00
C VAL A 79 5.43 -4.90 -1.27
N PHE A 80 4.93 -5.97 -0.68
CA PHE A 80 5.58 -7.28 -0.70
C PHE A 80 5.39 -8.05 -2.02
N ASN A 81 4.43 -7.65 -2.87
CA ASN A 81 4.20 -8.26 -4.18
C ASN A 81 5.43 -8.24 -5.11
N GLN A 82 6.27 -7.21 -4.98
CA GLN A 82 7.46 -7.05 -5.82
C GLN A 82 8.61 -7.95 -5.36
N ILE A 83 8.56 -8.45 -4.13
CA ILE A 83 9.65 -9.13 -3.44
C ILE A 83 9.37 -10.63 -3.35
N PHE A 84 8.14 -11.02 -2.99
CA PHE A 84 7.76 -12.41 -2.75
C PHE A 84 6.82 -12.96 -3.81
N THR A 85 7.01 -14.24 -4.14
CA THR A 85 6.12 -15.03 -5.01
C THR A 85 4.75 -15.24 -4.36
N LYS A 86 3.76 -15.70 -5.14
CA LYS A 86 2.40 -15.96 -4.60
C LYS A 86 2.40 -16.95 -3.44
N LYS A 87 3.19 -18.03 -3.53
CA LYS A 87 3.27 -19.06 -2.48
C LYS A 87 3.90 -18.49 -1.21
N GLU A 88 5.01 -17.78 -1.34
CA GLU A 88 5.68 -17.14 -0.20
C GLU A 88 4.79 -16.09 0.48
N LEU A 89 4.02 -15.30 -0.29
CA LEU A 89 3.02 -14.40 0.31
C LEU A 89 1.94 -15.17 1.07
N GLU A 90 1.47 -16.29 0.52
CA GLU A 90 0.48 -17.13 1.18
C GLU A 90 1.01 -17.75 2.48
N GLU A 91 2.29 -18.13 2.52
CA GLU A 91 3.01 -18.64 3.69
C GLU A 91 3.18 -17.55 4.77
N LEU A 92 3.49 -16.31 4.40
CA LEU A 92 3.60 -15.17 5.35
C LEU A 92 2.32 -14.89 6.15
N PHE A 93 1.18 -15.38 5.68
CA PHE A 93 -0.13 -15.20 6.31
C PHE A 93 -0.71 -16.51 6.83
N GLU A 94 0.06 -17.60 6.76
CA GLU A 94 -0.35 -18.87 7.32
C GLU A 94 -0.29 -18.81 8.85
N GLY A 95 -1.39 -19.16 9.51
CA GLY A 95 -1.51 -19.09 10.98
C GLY A 95 -1.99 -17.74 11.52
N GLU A 96 -1.97 -16.67 10.72
CA GLU A 96 -2.47 -15.36 11.12
C GLU A 96 -3.98 -15.37 11.38
N VAL A 97 -4.41 -14.88 12.54
CA VAL A 97 -5.82 -14.76 12.91
C VAL A 97 -6.20 -13.30 13.05
N PHE A 98 -6.95 -12.77 12.08
CA PHE A 98 -7.41 -11.39 12.10
C PHE A 98 -8.62 -11.22 13.01
N ARG A 99 -8.51 -10.28 13.95
CA ARG A 99 -9.56 -9.86 14.86
C ARG A 99 -9.82 -8.37 14.66
N LYS A 100 -11.01 -7.92 15.04
CA LYS A 100 -11.33 -6.48 14.99
C LYS A 100 -10.40 -5.73 15.92
N MET A 101 -9.79 -4.66 15.43
CA MET A 101 -8.93 -3.81 16.25
C MET A 101 -9.80 -3.12 17.30
N THR A 102 -9.53 -3.38 18.57
CA THR A 102 -10.22 -2.74 19.69
C THR A 102 -9.41 -1.55 20.17
N GLY A 103 -10.06 -0.38 20.24
CA GLY A 103 -9.51 0.80 20.91
C GLY A 103 -9.57 0.66 22.43
N SER A 104 -9.24 1.71 23.15
CA SER A 104 -9.46 1.75 24.61
C SER A 104 -10.94 1.97 24.94
N MET A 105 -11.33 1.68 26.18
CA MET A 105 -12.71 1.92 26.68
C MET A 105 -13.16 3.38 26.48
N GLU A 106 -12.23 4.33 26.64
CA GLU A 106 -12.49 5.77 26.44
C GLU A 106 -12.58 6.18 24.97
N ASN A 107 -12.04 5.37 24.06
CA ASN A 107 -11.81 5.74 22.67
C ASN A 107 -11.93 4.51 21.74
N PRO A 108 -13.17 4.01 21.53
CA PRO A 108 -13.39 2.79 20.77
C PRO A 108 -13.11 2.99 19.28
N LEU A 109 -12.33 2.07 18.71
CA LEU A 109 -12.12 1.95 17.27
C LEU A 109 -13.36 1.30 16.62
N ASN A 110 -14.36 2.12 16.32
CA ASN A 110 -15.59 1.69 15.65
C ASN A 110 -15.43 1.61 14.12
N SER A 111 -14.31 1.03 13.67
CA SER A 111 -14.03 0.82 12.25
C SER A 111 -14.19 -0.68 11.94
N PRO A 112 -15.30 -1.13 11.30
CA PRO A 112 -15.52 -2.56 11.01
C PRO A 112 -14.47 -3.18 10.09
N ASP A 113 -13.85 -2.37 9.25
CA ASP A 113 -12.86 -2.79 8.24
C ASP A 113 -11.41 -2.71 8.74
N LEU A 114 -11.21 -2.40 10.03
CA LEU A 114 -9.91 -2.33 10.67
C LEU A 114 -9.69 -3.59 11.51
N LEU A 115 -8.83 -4.47 11.01
CA LEU A 115 -8.47 -5.72 11.67
C LEU A 115 -7.00 -5.72 12.04
N GLU A 116 -6.66 -6.46 13.09
CA GLU A 116 -5.29 -6.75 13.48
C GLU A 116 -5.11 -8.26 13.63
N SER A 117 -3.95 -8.76 13.22
CA SER A 117 -3.48 -10.11 13.51
C SER A 117 -2.24 -10.02 14.40
N GLU A 118 -1.37 -11.03 14.43
CA GLU A 118 -0.12 -10.94 15.18
C GLU A 118 0.83 -9.94 14.49
N ASN A 119 1.17 -10.19 13.23
CA ASN A 119 2.19 -9.40 12.51
C ASN A 119 1.62 -8.36 11.55
N TRP A 120 0.29 -8.33 11.33
CA TRP A 120 -0.32 -7.50 10.29
C TRP A 120 -1.49 -6.64 10.79
N PHE A 121 -1.65 -5.47 10.18
CA PHE A 121 -2.93 -4.76 10.14
C PHE A 121 -3.62 -5.04 8.82
N CYS A 122 -4.95 -5.09 8.83
CA CYS A 122 -5.77 -5.03 7.63
C CYS A 122 -6.63 -3.77 7.69
N ILE A 123 -6.38 -2.84 6.76
CA ILE A 123 -7.16 -1.61 6.62
C ILE A 123 -7.89 -1.69 5.28
N HIS A 124 -9.21 -1.87 5.34
CA HIS A 124 -10.06 -1.97 4.15
C HIS A 124 -9.55 -2.99 3.11
N GLY A 125 -9.06 -4.14 3.58
CA GLY A 125 -8.54 -5.21 2.72
C GLY A 125 -7.12 -4.99 2.20
N LYS A 126 -6.37 -4.02 2.74
CA LYS A 126 -4.91 -3.90 2.53
C LYS A 126 -4.17 -4.34 3.78
N PHE A 127 -3.22 -5.25 3.60
CA PHE A 127 -2.37 -5.75 4.66
C PHE A 127 -1.10 -4.93 4.80
N ILE A 128 -0.77 -4.59 6.04
CA ILE A 128 0.36 -3.74 6.43
C ILE A 128 1.14 -4.45 7.52
N SER A 129 2.44 -4.66 7.32
CA SER A 129 3.28 -5.29 8.34
C SER A 129 3.50 -4.34 9.52
N LYS A 130 3.30 -4.83 10.74
CA LYS A 130 3.54 -4.06 11.97
C LYS A 130 5.02 -3.86 12.22
N ASN A 131 5.81 -4.91 12.00
CA ASN A 131 7.24 -4.94 12.32
C ASN A 131 8.03 -4.06 11.37
N MET A 132 7.66 -4.05 10.08
CA MET A 132 8.35 -3.22 9.08
C MET A 132 7.85 -1.78 9.00
N THR A 133 6.69 -1.46 9.60
CA THR A 133 6.18 -0.08 9.58
C THR A 133 6.92 0.77 10.61
N ILE A 134 7.57 1.84 10.15
CA ILE A 134 8.23 2.83 11.01
C ILE A 134 7.29 3.99 11.30
N ILE A 135 6.58 4.45 10.28
CA ILE A 135 5.75 5.64 10.34
C ILE A 135 4.35 5.30 9.86
N GLY A 136 3.33 5.73 10.60
CA GLY A 136 1.93 5.47 10.25
C GLY A 136 1.03 6.57 10.79
N ARG A 137 0.16 7.14 9.95
CA ARG A 137 -0.82 8.13 10.41
C ARG A 137 -2.10 8.10 9.60
N ALA A 138 -3.23 8.06 10.28
CA ALA A 138 -4.53 8.40 9.70
C ALA A 138 -4.70 9.92 9.62
N TRP A 139 -5.11 10.42 8.46
CA TRP A 139 -5.29 11.84 8.18
C TRP A 139 -6.76 12.22 8.17
N VAL A 140 -7.06 13.39 8.74
CA VAL A 140 -8.37 14.04 8.56
C VAL A 140 -8.44 14.53 7.12
N ALA A 141 -9.50 14.18 6.41
CA ALA A 141 -9.70 14.62 5.04
C ALA A 141 -9.93 16.14 5.00
N ALA A 142 -8.90 16.89 4.56
CA ALA A 142 -8.96 18.35 4.46
C ALA A 142 -9.35 18.85 3.06
N SER A 143 -9.45 17.99 2.05
CA SER A 143 -9.80 18.38 0.68
C SER A 143 -11.29 18.25 0.39
N LEU A 144 -11.84 19.19 -0.39
CA LEU A 144 -13.25 19.18 -0.81
C LEU A 144 -13.65 17.89 -1.55
N ASN A 145 -12.72 17.27 -2.29
CA ASN A 145 -12.97 16.07 -3.10
C ASN A 145 -12.81 14.73 -2.35
N ASN A 146 -12.34 14.73 -1.10
CA ASN A 146 -11.95 13.50 -0.40
C ASN A 146 -12.49 13.44 1.06
N ARG A 147 -13.46 14.31 1.41
CA ARG A 147 -14.07 14.41 2.76
C ARG A 147 -14.64 13.08 3.27
N ASP A 148 -15.04 12.21 2.35
CA ASP A 148 -15.78 10.99 2.65
C ASP A 148 -14.90 9.77 2.92
N ILE A 149 -13.57 9.89 2.80
CA ILE A 149 -12.64 8.77 2.98
C ILE A 149 -11.40 9.17 3.76
N THR A 150 -11.13 8.48 4.87
CA THR A 150 -9.87 8.64 5.61
C THR A 150 -8.72 7.92 4.91
N SER A 151 -7.63 8.64 4.69
CA SER A 151 -6.36 8.07 4.20
C SER A 151 -5.43 7.77 5.37
N VAL A 152 -4.87 6.56 5.37
CA VAL A 152 -3.79 6.13 6.26
C VAL A 152 -2.49 6.09 5.46
N LYS A 153 -1.53 6.91 5.87
CA LYS A 153 -0.22 7.07 5.24
C LYS A 153 0.83 6.30 6.03
N ILE A 154 1.61 5.47 5.35
CA ILE A 154 2.54 4.51 5.97
C ILE A 154 3.91 4.62 5.29
N PHE A 155 4.98 4.58 6.08
CA PHE A 155 6.35 4.32 5.61
C PHE A 155 6.87 3.03 6.21
N TYR A 156 7.42 2.20 5.34
CA TYR A 156 8.16 1.01 5.70
C TYR A 156 9.64 1.32 5.89
N MET A 157 10.34 0.44 6.61
CA MET A 157 11.81 0.43 6.72
C MET A 157 12.50 0.48 5.36
N THR A 158 11.91 -0.12 4.32
CA THR A 158 12.43 -0.08 2.94
C THR A 158 12.43 1.32 2.31
N GLY A 159 11.91 2.34 2.99
CA GLY A 159 11.67 3.68 2.46
C GLY A 159 10.40 3.79 1.62
N GLN A 160 9.71 2.68 1.33
CA GLN A 160 8.49 2.71 0.53
C GLN A 160 7.34 3.41 1.26
N TYR A 161 6.72 4.36 0.57
CA TYR A 161 5.49 5.03 0.98
C TYR A 161 4.26 4.27 0.47
N LEU A 162 3.27 4.11 1.35
CA LEU A 162 1.98 3.52 1.02
C LEU A 162 0.84 4.39 1.56
N GLU A 163 -0.10 4.76 0.70
CA GLU A 163 -1.36 5.36 1.10
C GLU A 163 -2.50 4.33 0.98
N VAL A 164 -3.18 4.08 2.11
CA VAL A 164 -4.33 3.18 2.19
C VAL A 164 -5.59 3.99 2.48
N LYS A 165 -6.59 3.86 1.60
CA LYS A 165 -7.91 4.46 1.79
C LYS A 165 -8.78 3.54 2.65
N ALA A 166 -9.29 4.03 3.77
CA ALA A 166 -10.08 3.27 4.73
C ALA A 166 -11.52 2.92 4.26
N GLY A 167 -11.91 3.38 3.07
CA GLY A 167 -13.22 3.12 2.45
C GLY A 167 -14.35 4.05 2.91
N TYR A 168 -14.21 4.70 4.07
CA TYR A 168 -15.14 5.69 4.61
C TYR A 168 -14.40 6.68 5.52
N SER A 169 -15.08 7.76 5.90
CA SER A 169 -14.54 8.80 6.77
C SER A 169 -14.60 8.37 8.23
N TRP A 170 -13.46 8.38 8.90
CA TRP A 170 -13.35 8.14 10.32
C TRP A 170 -13.62 9.44 11.09
N LYS A 171 -14.30 9.32 12.23
CA LYS A 171 -14.45 10.44 13.16
C LYS A 171 -13.07 10.89 13.65
N VAL A 172 -12.92 12.18 13.95
CA VAL A 172 -11.67 12.75 14.48
C VAL A 172 -11.19 12.00 15.72
N SER A 173 -12.12 11.62 16.62
CA SER A 173 -11.81 10.80 17.79
C SER A 173 -11.20 9.46 17.38
N THR A 174 -11.83 8.72 16.45
CA THR A 174 -11.30 7.45 15.91
C THR A 174 -9.91 7.59 15.30
N ILE A 175 -9.65 8.68 14.57
CA ILE A 175 -8.32 8.98 14.01
C ILE A 175 -7.30 9.19 15.13
N GLN A 176 -7.66 9.92 16.18
CA GLN A 176 -6.79 10.14 17.35
C GLN A 176 -6.52 8.83 18.08
N SER A 177 -7.55 8.00 18.31
CA SER A 177 -7.41 6.68 18.95
C SER A 177 -6.49 5.76 18.15
N PHE A 178 -6.66 5.73 16.83
CA PHE A 178 -5.83 4.93 15.94
C PHE A 178 -4.38 5.38 15.97
N ASN A 179 -4.13 6.68 15.83
CA ASN A 179 -2.77 7.23 15.85
C ASN A 179 -2.08 7.00 17.21
N ARG A 180 -2.84 7.10 18.31
CA ARG A 180 -2.35 6.79 19.66
C ARG A 180 -1.99 5.30 19.79
N LEU A 181 -2.85 4.42 19.28
CA LEU A 181 -2.62 2.98 19.30
C LEU A 181 -1.39 2.56 18.47
N LEU A 182 -1.18 3.19 17.31
CA LEU A 182 0.03 2.99 16.51
C LEU A 182 1.30 3.28 17.33
N TRP A 183 1.30 4.38 18.07
CA TRP A 183 2.44 4.73 18.92
C TRP A 183 2.58 3.81 20.13
N GLU A 184 1.58 3.78 21.01
CA GLU A 184 1.68 3.17 22.32
C GLU A 184 1.84 1.64 22.25
N LYS A 185 1.11 0.98 21.35
CA LYS A 185 1.11 -0.48 21.25
C LYS A 185 2.10 -1.02 20.23
N TYR A 186 2.33 -0.30 19.14
CA TYR A 186 3.06 -0.82 17.98
C TYR A 186 4.38 -0.11 17.69
N GLN A 187 4.70 0.93 18.47
CA GLN A 187 5.88 1.74 18.28
C GLN A 187 5.97 2.25 16.83
N ILE A 188 4.83 2.66 16.26
CA ILE A 188 4.75 3.23 14.92
C ILE A 188 4.55 4.73 15.10
N ILE A 189 5.47 5.53 14.55
CA ILE A 189 5.50 6.97 14.78
C ILE A 189 4.29 7.63 14.10
N PRO A 190 3.37 8.27 14.85
CA PRO A 190 2.30 9.05 14.29
C PRO A 190 2.82 10.44 13.91
N VAL A 191 2.98 10.71 12.61
CA VAL A 191 3.61 11.95 12.15
C VAL A 191 2.77 13.17 12.46
N LYS A 192 3.03 13.87 13.57
CA LYS A 192 2.75 15.32 13.64
C LYS A 192 3.90 16.15 13.00
N VAL A 193 5.08 15.55 12.78
CA VAL A 193 6.36 16.28 12.71
C VAL A 193 6.95 16.51 11.30
N PHE A 194 6.54 15.80 10.23
CA PHE A 194 7.24 15.92 8.93
C PHE A 194 6.31 16.03 7.71
N SER A 195 5.38 16.99 7.75
CA SER A 195 4.36 17.15 6.71
C SER A 195 4.87 17.60 5.32
N ARG A 196 6.18 17.87 5.14
CA ARG A 196 6.70 18.44 3.88
C ARG A 196 7.84 17.66 3.20
N ASP A 197 8.40 16.62 3.82
CA ASP A 197 9.67 16.01 3.39
C ASP A 197 9.58 14.47 3.20
N TYR A 198 8.52 13.98 2.54
CA TYR A 198 8.32 12.54 2.31
C TYR A 198 9.48 11.89 1.54
N GLU A 199 10.02 12.56 0.53
CA GLU A 199 11.17 12.07 -0.26
C GLU A 199 12.44 11.96 0.59
N ARG A 200 12.66 12.93 1.47
CA ARG A 200 13.78 12.92 2.40
C ARG A 200 13.68 11.75 3.37
N ILE A 201 12.51 11.52 3.96
CA ILE A 201 12.26 10.38 4.86
C ILE A 201 12.45 9.06 4.12
N SER A 202 11.86 8.93 2.92
CA SER A 202 12.01 7.75 2.06
C SER A 202 13.49 7.45 1.81
N THR A 203 14.28 8.48 1.47
CA THR A 203 15.72 8.35 1.22
C THR A 203 16.50 7.93 2.47
N ILE A 204 16.22 8.53 3.63
CA ILE A 204 16.88 8.18 4.89
C ILE A 204 16.60 6.73 5.26
N LEU A 205 15.33 6.33 5.28
CA LEU A 205 14.94 4.96 5.60
C LEU A 205 15.56 3.96 4.61
N LYS A 206 15.55 4.28 3.31
CA LYS A 206 16.17 3.45 2.29
C LYS A 206 17.68 3.31 2.48
N ASN A 207 18.38 4.39 2.80
CA ASN A 207 19.82 4.35 3.05
C ASN A 207 20.15 3.48 4.27
N THR A 208 19.38 3.61 5.36
CA THR A 208 19.54 2.76 6.56
C THR A 208 19.25 1.30 6.23
N TYR A 209 18.20 1.04 5.46
CA TYR A 209 17.84 -0.30 4.98
C TYR A 209 18.95 -0.94 4.15
N ASP A 210 19.48 -0.21 3.15
CA ASP A 210 20.55 -0.72 2.28
C ASP A 210 21.86 -0.94 3.06
N ARG A 211 22.17 -0.09 4.05
CA ARG A 211 23.31 -0.27 4.95
C ARG A 211 23.16 -1.56 5.76
N MET A 212 22.04 -1.75 6.46
CA MET A 212 21.79 -2.96 7.26
C MET A 212 21.78 -4.24 6.44
N LYS A 213 21.20 -4.18 5.23
CA LYS A 213 21.17 -5.31 4.29
C LYS A 213 22.59 -5.74 3.91
N THR A 214 23.45 -4.75 3.64
CA THR A 214 24.86 -4.96 3.28
C THR A 214 25.66 -5.51 4.46
N GLU A 215 25.45 -4.98 5.67
CA GLU A 215 26.13 -5.45 6.89
C GLU A 215 25.78 -6.90 7.25
N LYS A 216 24.54 -7.33 6.98
CA LYS A 216 24.09 -8.71 7.22
C LYS A 216 24.39 -9.67 6.06
N ASP A 217 24.89 -9.16 4.93
CA ASP A 217 25.15 -9.94 3.71
C ASP A 217 23.95 -10.78 3.25
N LEU A 218 22.75 -10.18 3.30
CA LEU A 218 21.49 -10.86 2.93
C LEU A 218 20.98 -10.37 1.59
N CYS A 219 20.37 -11.27 0.81
CA CYS A 219 19.65 -10.83 -0.37
C CYS A 219 18.37 -10.07 0.01
N GLU A 220 17.81 -9.30 -0.94
CA GLU A 220 16.61 -8.46 -0.72
C GLU A 220 15.45 -9.26 -0.09
N LYS A 221 15.23 -10.49 -0.55
CA LYS A 221 14.13 -11.33 -0.06
C LYS A 221 14.36 -11.79 1.39
N GLU A 222 15.57 -12.23 1.70
CA GLU A 222 15.94 -12.71 3.04
C GLU A 222 15.92 -11.58 4.05
N PHE A 223 16.43 -10.40 3.68
CA PHE A 223 16.43 -9.26 4.58
C PHE A 223 15.02 -8.75 4.87
N VAL A 224 14.12 -8.74 3.88
CA VAL A 224 12.70 -8.42 4.12
C VAL A 224 12.05 -9.46 5.03
N ARG A 225 12.35 -10.76 4.87
CA ARG A 225 11.83 -11.79 5.76
C ARG A 225 12.33 -11.58 7.20
N TYR A 226 13.63 -11.32 7.37
CA TYR A 226 14.21 -10.93 8.65
C TYR A 226 13.49 -9.73 9.27
N LEU A 227 13.20 -8.67 8.52
CA LEU A 227 12.46 -7.51 9.05
C LEU A 227 10.97 -7.78 9.30
N LEU A 228 10.36 -8.75 8.63
CA LEU A 228 8.99 -9.16 8.93
C LEU A 228 8.92 -9.90 10.26
N GLU A 229 9.91 -10.72 10.57
CA GLU A 229 10.00 -11.54 11.79
C GLU A 229 10.55 -10.72 12.96
N ASP A 230 11.73 -10.11 12.81
CA ASP A 230 12.50 -9.44 13.88
C ASP A 230 12.59 -7.91 13.70
N GLY A 231 11.80 -7.33 12.80
CA GLY A 231 11.89 -5.90 12.50
C GLY A 231 11.58 -5.00 13.70
N ALA A 232 10.80 -5.47 14.66
CA ALA A 232 10.48 -4.71 15.88
C ALA A 232 11.75 -4.24 16.61
N ASP A 233 12.75 -5.11 16.73
CA ASP A 233 14.03 -4.80 17.39
C ASP A 233 14.89 -3.85 16.57
N SER A 234 14.72 -3.89 15.25
CA SER A 234 15.44 -3.01 14.32
C SER A 234 14.88 -1.59 14.28
N LYS A 235 13.65 -1.35 14.76
CA LYS A 235 12.99 -0.03 14.66
C LYS A 235 13.79 1.10 15.32
N ALA A 236 14.45 0.83 16.44
CA ALA A 236 15.24 1.83 17.16
C ALA A 236 16.33 2.47 16.29
N LEU A 237 17.02 1.66 15.48
CA LEU A 237 18.03 2.15 14.54
C LEU A 237 17.43 3.01 13.43
N PHE A 238 16.25 2.65 12.91
CA PHE A 238 15.57 3.51 11.93
C PHE A 238 15.09 4.82 12.55
N TRP A 239 14.69 4.81 13.82
CA TRP A 239 14.24 6.00 14.51
C TRP A 239 15.36 7.00 14.77
N SER A 240 16.56 6.54 15.16
CA SER A 240 17.71 7.43 15.43
C SER A 240 18.18 8.19 14.18
N GLU A 241 17.91 7.64 12.99
CA GLU A 241 18.27 8.27 11.72
C GLU A 241 17.23 9.30 11.24
N ILE A 242 16.04 9.34 11.84
CA ILE A 242 14.99 10.31 11.48
C ILE A 242 15.30 11.67 12.12
N PRO A 243 15.56 12.73 11.32
CA PRO A 243 16.01 14.02 11.85
C PRO A 243 14.95 14.66 12.73
N GLY A 244 15.29 15.02 13.98
CA GLY A 244 14.37 15.71 14.90
C GLY A 244 13.35 14.79 15.59
N PHE A 245 13.48 13.46 15.42
CA PHE A 245 12.77 12.49 16.23
C PHE A 245 13.64 12.11 17.44
N GLN A 246 13.14 12.36 18.66
CA GLN A 246 13.79 11.93 19.91
C GLN A 246 13.01 10.76 20.50
N LEU A 247 13.73 9.74 20.96
CA LEU A 247 13.11 8.60 21.63
C LEU A 247 12.52 9.04 22.97
N PRO A 248 11.32 8.55 23.36
CA PRO A 248 10.79 8.80 24.69
C PRO A 248 11.72 8.17 25.74
N GLY A 249 12.57 8.99 26.37
CA GLY A 249 13.57 8.55 27.35
C GLY A 249 14.95 9.20 27.22
N GLU A 250 15.25 9.87 26.10
CA GLU A 250 16.52 10.60 25.90
C GLU A 250 16.51 12.04 26.42
N ASN A 251 15.73 12.31 27.48
CA ASN A 251 15.93 13.51 28.29
C ASN A 251 16.90 13.16 29.43
N LYS A 252 18.20 13.33 29.17
CA LYS A 252 19.20 13.60 30.21
C LYS A 252 19.89 14.91 29.89
#